data_AF-A4JUD4-F1
#
_entry.id   AF-A4JUD4-F1
#
_cell.length_a   1.000
_cell.length_b   1.000
_cell.length_c   1.000
_cell.angle_alpha   90.00
_cell.angle_beta   90.00
_cell.angle_gamma   90.00
#
_symmetry.space_group_name_H-M   'P 1'
#
loop_
_entity.id
_entity.type
_entity.pdbx_description
1 polymer ?
#
loop_
_entity_poly.entity_id
_entity_poly.type
_entity_poly.pdbx_seq_one_letter_code
_entity_poly.pdbx_strand_id
1 'polypeptide(L)'
;MMRFFLSEILVTWGFKPWMTVPDDVRSKTARAISAYDAAIAEEEPFFDILGPLYQELACHGGKQLLGQFFSPWPLAALMATITEPWSSDIDAGRLAVACDPACGSGVMMLATAHTILNAQGPAALKSWSFVGCDIDGICARMMAIQFLANCAVHRIEVGEVIVFCGDSLRVDQPKEIVVHASAPGIKVAPANAPYRQEMVRNAAQSAGVVSENA
;
A
#
# COMPACT_ATOMS: atom_id res chain seq x y z
N MET A 1 10.46 11.07 -13.61
CA MET A 1 9.80 11.93 -12.60
C MET A 1 9.12 11.13 -11.50
N MET A 2 8.13 10.27 -11.78
CA MET A 2 7.42 9.47 -10.75
C MET A 2 8.36 8.71 -9.81
N ARG A 3 9.37 7.99 -10.35
CA ARG A 3 10.32 7.24 -9.50
C ARG A 3 11.12 8.13 -8.54
N PHE A 4 11.47 9.35 -8.96
CA PHE A 4 12.18 10.30 -8.11
C PHE A 4 11.26 10.85 -7.01
N PHE A 5 10.02 11.16 -7.36
CA PHE A 5 8.97 11.52 -6.41
C PHE A 5 8.77 10.45 -5.33
N LEU A 6 8.58 9.20 -5.72
CA LEU A 6 8.41 8.10 -4.76
C LEU A 6 9.68 7.91 -3.90
N SER A 7 10.87 8.02 -4.50
CA SER A 7 12.12 7.87 -3.77
C SER A 7 12.35 8.97 -2.72
N GLU A 8 12.12 10.25 -3.05
CA GLU A 8 12.30 11.35 -2.09
C GLU A 8 11.31 11.26 -0.92
N ILE A 9 10.06 10.84 -1.16
CA ILE A 9 9.08 10.69 -0.06
C ILE A 9 9.56 9.63 0.92
N LEU A 10 9.97 8.45 0.43
CA LEU A 10 10.49 7.38 1.29
C LEU A 10 11.69 7.86 2.12
N VAL A 11 12.62 8.58 1.51
CA VAL A 11 13.78 9.17 2.21
C VAL A 11 13.36 10.17 3.27
N THR A 12 12.38 11.03 2.96
CA THR A 12 11.85 12.04 3.88
C THR A 12 11.27 11.40 5.16
N TRP A 13 10.71 10.20 5.04
CA TRP A 13 10.20 9.43 6.18
C TRP A 13 11.20 8.43 6.77
N GLY A 14 12.47 8.48 6.36
CA GLY A 14 13.54 7.65 6.93
C GLY A 14 13.64 6.22 6.37
N PHE A 15 12.92 5.91 5.28
CA PHE A 15 13.06 4.64 4.57
C PHE A 15 14.21 4.67 3.57
N LYS A 16 14.62 3.48 3.12
CA LYS A 16 15.70 3.33 2.14
C LYS A 16 15.31 4.00 0.81
N PRO A 17 16.20 4.82 0.20
CA PRO A 17 15.94 5.36 -1.13
C PRO A 17 15.76 4.23 -2.15
N TRP A 18 14.81 4.39 -3.06
CA TRP A 18 14.70 3.48 -4.21
C TRP A 18 15.78 3.77 -5.24
N MET A 19 16.05 5.05 -5.46
CA MET A 19 17.09 5.53 -6.36
C MET A 19 17.55 6.93 -5.95
N THR A 20 18.76 7.29 -6.36
CA THR A 20 19.28 8.65 -6.17
C THR A 20 18.49 9.64 -7.01
N VAL A 21 18.14 10.77 -6.38
CA VAL A 21 17.40 11.85 -7.03
C VAL A 21 18.40 12.93 -7.45
N PRO A 22 18.55 13.19 -8.77
CA PRO A 22 19.47 14.21 -9.27
C PRO A 22 19.13 15.61 -8.75
N ASP A 23 20.16 16.42 -8.52
CA ASP A 23 19.98 17.74 -7.91
C ASP A 23 19.17 18.71 -8.79
N ASP A 24 19.26 18.58 -10.12
CA ASP A 24 18.52 19.39 -11.09
C ASP A 24 17.01 19.13 -11.09
N VAL A 25 16.56 17.97 -10.58
CA VAL A 25 15.14 17.62 -10.45
C VAL A 25 14.61 17.74 -9.03
N ARG A 26 15.47 17.89 -8.01
CA ARG A 26 15.07 17.90 -6.59
C ARG A 26 14.00 18.95 -6.27
N SER A 27 14.13 20.17 -6.78
CA SER A 27 13.15 21.24 -6.56
C SER A 27 11.78 20.93 -7.17
N LYS A 28 11.76 20.27 -8.33
CA LYS A 28 10.52 19.83 -9.00
C LYS A 28 9.88 18.69 -8.20
N THR A 29 10.69 17.77 -7.69
CA THR A 29 10.21 16.69 -6.82
C THR A 29 9.59 17.24 -5.55
N ALA A 30 10.25 18.17 -4.86
CA ALA A 30 9.72 18.80 -3.64
C ALA A 30 8.36 19.48 -3.89
N ARG A 31 8.22 20.20 -5.01
CA ARG A 31 6.93 20.80 -5.41
C ARG A 31 5.84 19.75 -5.67
N ALA A 32 6.19 18.62 -6.27
CA ALA A 32 5.26 17.53 -6.49
C ALA A 32 4.83 16.88 -5.16
N ILE A 33 5.73 16.73 -4.20
CA ILE A 33 5.42 16.25 -2.84
C ILE A 33 4.44 17.21 -2.16
N SER A 34 4.73 18.51 -2.16
CA SER A 34 3.81 19.49 -1.56
C SER A 34 2.43 19.52 -2.22
N ALA A 35 2.35 19.34 -3.54
CA ALA A 35 1.07 19.24 -4.24
C ALA A 35 0.31 17.95 -3.87
N TYR A 36 1.03 16.84 -3.67
CA TYR A 36 0.45 15.60 -3.22
C TYR A 36 -0.07 15.68 -1.77
N ASP A 37 0.69 16.29 -0.86
CA ASP A 37 0.27 16.52 0.53
C ASP A 37 -1.00 17.39 0.59
N ALA A 38 -1.07 18.44 -0.23
CA ALA A 38 -2.26 19.28 -0.34
C ALA A 38 -3.47 18.50 -0.87
N ALA A 39 -3.29 17.67 -1.91
CA ALA A 39 -4.36 16.84 -2.45
C ALA A 39 -4.89 15.84 -1.42
N ILE A 40 -4.03 15.20 -0.62
CA ILE A 40 -4.47 14.31 0.46
C ILE A 40 -5.28 15.08 1.50
N ALA A 41 -4.83 16.28 1.88
CA ALA A 41 -5.51 17.09 2.89
C ALA A 41 -6.92 17.56 2.47
N GLU A 42 -7.20 17.62 1.17
CA GLU A 42 -8.49 18.02 0.60
C GLU A 42 -9.47 16.85 0.43
N GLU A 43 -8.98 15.61 0.47
CA GLU A 43 -9.78 14.39 0.29
C GLU A 43 -10.15 13.73 1.63
N GLU A 44 -11.12 12.82 1.57
CA GLU A 44 -11.43 11.95 2.71
C GLU A 44 -10.23 11.02 3.02
N PRO A 45 -10.00 10.65 4.30
CA PRO A 45 -8.88 9.80 4.65
C PRO A 45 -8.87 8.48 3.89
N PHE A 46 -7.69 8.12 3.40
CA PHE A 46 -7.40 6.93 2.60
C PHE A 46 -8.03 6.93 1.21
N PHE A 47 -8.35 8.08 0.61
CA PHE A 47 -8.74 8.12 -0.80
C PHE A 47 -7.56 7.79 -1.74
N ASP A 48 -7.84 7.09 -2.87
CA ASP A 48 -6.81 6.74 -3.86
C ASP A 48 -6.58 7.89 -4.85
N ILE A 49 -5.44 8.57 -4.69
CA ILE A 49 -5.04 9.70 -5.52
C ILE A 49 -4.00 9.26 -6.57
N LEU A 50 -3.01 8.45 -6.16
CA LEU A 50 -1.91 8.06 -7.04
C LEU A 50 -2.32 7.02 -8.08
N GLY A 51 -3.34 6.18 -7.82
CA GLY A 51 -3.82 5.19 -8.78
C GLY A 51 -4.33 5.84 -10.07
N PRO A 52 -5.40 6.67 -10.02
CA PRO A 52 -5.92 7.38 -11.19
C PRO A 52 -4.87 8.29 -11.84
N LEU A 53 -4.08 9.03 -11.04
CA LEU A 53 -3.02 9.89 -11.56
C LEU A 53 -1.97 9.11 -12.34
N TYR A 54 -1.48 8.00 -11.78
CA TYR A 54 -0.47 7.18 -12.44
C TYR A 54 -1.03 6.51 -13.69
N GLN A 55 -2.28 6.06 -13.66
CA GLN A 55 -2.95 5.51 -14.83
C GLN A 55 -2.97 6.53 -15.97
N GLU A 56 -3.44 7.76 -15.73
CA GLU A 56 -3.48 8.82 -16.74
C GLU A 56 -2.09 9.19 -17.29
N LEU A 57 -1.09 9.26 -16.41
CA LEU A 57 0.30 9.51 -16.82
C LEU A 57 0.89 8.34 -17.62
N ALA A 58 0.49 7.10 -17.31
CA ALA A 58 0.97 5.89 -17.97
C ALA A 58 0.24 5.60 -19.30
N CYS A 59 -1.00 6.09 -19.48
CA CYS A 59 -1.77 6.01 -20.73
C CYS A 59 -1.03 6.61 -21.94
N HIS A 60 -0.08 7.52 -21.71
CA HIS A 60 0.73 8.13 -22.76
C HIS A 60 2.03 7.32 -23.08
N GLY A 61 2.18 6.11 -22.54
CA GLY A 61 3.36 5.26 -22.70
C GLY A 61 3.07 3.77 -22.90
N GLY A 62 4.12 2.96 -23.09
CA GLY A 62 4.00 1.53 -23.45
C GLY A 62 3.44 0.58 -22.38
N LYS A 63 3.11 1.06 -21.17
CA LYS A 63 2.53 0.21 -20.11
C LYS A 63 1.07 -0.14 -20.35
N GLN A 64 0.31 0.70 -21.08
CA GLN A 64 -1.06 0.36 -21.47
C GLN A 64 -1.09 -0.85 -22.44
N LEU A 65 -0.03 -1.03 -23.25
CA LEU A 65 0.17 -2.22 -24.09
C LEU A 65 0.42 -3.51 -23.27
N LEU A 66 0.80 -3.38 -21.98
CA LEU A 66 0.96 -4.50 -21.05
C LEU A 66 -0.33 -4.79 -20.25
N GLY A 67 -1.43 -4.06 -20.51
CA GLY A 67 -2.75 -4.34 -19.93
C GLY A 67 -2.89 -4.07 -18.43
N GLN A 68 -2.04 -3.22 -17.85
CA GLN A 68 -2.16 -2.83 -16.44
C GLN A 68 -3.30 -1.81 -16.27
N PHE A 69 -4.36 -2.21 -15.57
CA PHE A 69 -5.48 -1.35 -15.18
C PHE A 69 -5.56 -1.27 -13.65
N PHE A 70 -5.88 -0.09 -13.12
CA PHE A 70 -6.11 0.09 -11.70
C PHE A 70 -7.60 -0.07 -11.37
N SER A 71 -7.89 -0.80 -10.30
CA SER A 71 -9.26 -0.95 -9.80
C SER A 71 -9.84 0.42 -9.43
N PRO A 72 -10.99 0.84 -10.00
CA PRO A 72 -11.60 2.12 -9.66
C PRO A 72 -12.05 2.18 -8.20
N TRP A 73 -11.95 3.36 -7.57
CA TRP A 73 -12.35 3.57 -6.18
C TRP A 73 -13.74 3.02 -5.83
N PRO A 74 -14.83 3.27 -6.60
CA PRO A 74 -16.14 2.75 -6.24
C PRO A 74 -16.19 1.21 -6.14
N LEU A 75 -15.39 0.51 -6.94
CA LEU A 75 -15.32 -0.95 -6.89
C LEU A 75 -14.53 -1.42 -5.67
N ALA A 76 -13.40 -0.76 -5.35
CA ALA A 76 -12.64 -1.07 -4.15
C ALA A 76 -13.45 -0.81 -2.87
N ALA A 77 -14.15 0.31 -2.80
CA ALA A 77 -15.04 0.65 -1.69
C ALA A 77 -16.19 -0.38 -1.53
N LEU A 78 -16.80 -0.80 -2.64
CA LEU A 78 -17.81 -1.86 -2.63
C LEU A 78 -17.24 -3.17 -2.07
N MET A 79 -16.09 -3.63 -2.58
CA MET A 79 -15.45 -4.87 -2.14
C MET A 79 -15.05 -4.83 -0.66
N ALA A 80 -14.50 -3.71 -0.20
CA ALA A 80 -14.15 -3.50 1.21
C ALA A 80 -15.39 -3.54 2.12
N THR A 81 -16.52 -3.00 1.66
CA THR A 81 -17.78 -3.03 2.40
C THR A 81 -18.34 -4.45 2.50
N ILE A 82 -18.40 -5.19 1.38
CA ILE A 82 -18.95 -6.56 1.34
C ILE A 82 -18.10 -7.54 2.16
N THR A 83 -16.78 -7.35 2.19
CA THR A 83 -15.86 -8.22 2.94
C THR A 83 -16.04 -8.07 4.45
N GLU A 84 -16.64 -6.96 4.92
CA GLU A 84 -16.85 -6.64 6.34
C GLU A 84 -15.64 -7.05 7.21
N PRO A 85 -14.47 -6.43 7.01
CA PRO A 85 -13.21 -6.88 7.61
C PRO A 85 -13.27 -7.03 9.14
N TRP A 86 -14.21 -6.37 9.80
CA TRP A 86 -14.43 -6.41 11.24
C TRP A 86 -15.41 -7.48 11.76
N SER A 87 -15.96 -8.33 10.88
CA SER A 87 -16.97 -9.32 11.25
C SER A 87 -16.41 -10.59 11.92
N SER A 88 -15.09 -10.80 11.89
CA SER A 88 -14.42 -11.93 12.54
C SER A 88 -13.91 -11.57 13.94
N ASP A 89 -14.08 -12.47 14.92
CA ASP A 89 -13.49 -12.34 16.26
C ASP A 89 -11.98 -12.12 16.17
N ILE A 90 -11.55 -10.88 16.39
CA ILE A 90 -10.13 -10.53 16.47
C ILE A 90 -9.63 -11.01 17.84
N ASP A 91 -8.83 -12.07 17.84
CA ASP A 91 -8.18 -12.58 19.05
C ASP A 91 -7.48 -11.44 19.81
N ALA A 92 -7.79 -11.33 21.10
CA ALA A 92 -7.17 -10.36 21.98
C ALA A 92 -5.63 -10.54 21.97
N GLY A 93 -4.93 -9.56 21.41
CA GLY A 93 -3.46 -9.54 21.36
C GLY A 93 -2.84 -9.84 19.99
N ARG A 94 -3.63 -10.00 18.92
CA ARG A 94 -3.14 -10.07 17.54
C ARG A 94 -3.78 -8.99 16.67
N LEU A 95 -3.02 -8.45 15.72
CA LEU A 95 -3.56 -7.55 14.71
C LEU A 95 -4.38 -8.37 13.70
N ALA A 96 -5.58 -7.91 13.37
CA ALA A 96 -6.32 -8.37 12.20
C ALA A 96 -5.51 -8.03 10.94
N VAL A 97 -5.50 -8.92 9.96
CA VAL A 97 -4.67 -8.76 8.76
C VAL A 97 -5.54 -8.53 7.53
N ALA A 98 -5.33 -7.41 6.85
CA ALA A 98 -5.77 -7.20 5.47
C ALA A 98 -4.55 -7.40 4.56
N CYS A 99 -4.65 -8.32 3.60
CA CYS A 99 -3.53 -8.65 2.70
C CYS A 99 -3.97 -8.56 1.24
N ASP A 100 -3.26 -7.77 0.45
CA ASP A 100 -3.41 -7.68 -1.00
C ASP A 100 -2.11 -8.15 -1.70
N PRO A 101 -2.13 -9.33 -2.36
CA PRO A 101 -0.95 -9.95 -2.96
C PRO A 101 -0.59 -9.37 -4.34
N ALA A 102 -1.41 -8.47 -4.89
CA ALA A 102 -1.18 -7.78 -6.16
C ALA A 102 -1.68 -6.32 -6.03
N CYS A 103 -1.09 -5.61 -5.07
CA CYS A 103 -1.72 -4.45 -4.46
C CYS A 103 -1.86 -3.22 -5.35
N GLY A 104 -1.18 -3.15 -6.50
CA GLY A 104 -1.27 -2.03 -7.42
C GLY A 104 -0.95 -0.71 -6.73
N SER A 105 -1.81 0.31 -6.89
CA SER A 105 -1.69 1.59 -6.18
C SER A 105 -1.97 1.50 -4.68
N GLY A 106 -2.44 0.35 -4.20
CA GLY A 106 -2.91 0.15 -2.83
C GLY A 106 -4.39 0.40 -2.63
N VAL A 107 -5.16 0.65 -3.70
CA VAL A 107 -6.57 1.06 -3.63
C VAL A 107 -7.43 0.14 -2.76
N MET A 108 -7.20 -1.18 -2.77
CA MET A 108 -7.96 -2.11 -1.93
C MET A 108 -7.63 -1.96 -0.44
N MET A 109 -6.36 -1.75 -0.10
CA MET A 109 -5.93 -1.52 1.28
C MET A 109 -6.42 -0.17 1.80
N LEU A 110 -6.33 0.86 0.96
CA LEU A 110 -6.86 2.19 1.21
C LEU A 110 -8.38 2.15 1.46
N ALA A 111 -9.14 1.52 0.57
CA ALA A 111 -10.58 1.34 0.74
C ALA A 111 -10.93 0.53 2.01
N THR A 112 -10.16 -0.52 2.32
CA THR A 112 -10.33 -1.30 3.55
C THR A 112 -10.15 -0.41 4.80
N ALA A 113 -9.09 0.38 4.85
CA ALA A 113 -8.83 1.31 5.95
C ALA A 113 -9.91 2.40 6.06
N HIS A 114 -10.32 2.98 4.93
CA HIS A 114 -11.42 3.95 4.84
C HIS A 114 -12.72 3.38 5.41
N THR A 115 -13.09 2.16 5.03
CA THR A 115 -14.32 1.51 5.51
C THR A 115 -14.24 1.21 7.01
N ILE A 116 -13.11 0.72 7.52
CA ILE A 116 -12.91 0.50 8.97
C ILE A 116 -13.01 1.82 9.74
N LEU A 117 -12.37 2.88 9.24
CA LEU A 117 -12.41 4.22 9.82
C LEU A 117 -13.85 4.73 9.94
N ASN A 118 -14.64 4.61 8.87
CA ASN A 118 -16.02 5.11 8.85
C ASN A 118 -16.96 4.27 9.72
N ALA A 119 -16.73 2.95 9.80
CA ALA A 119 -17.60 2.05 10.56
C ALA A 119 -17.31 2.09 12.07
N GLN A 120 -16.05 2.23 12.49
CA GLN A 120 -15.63 2.03 13.88
C GLN A 120 -14.74 3.16 14.45
N GLY A 121 -14.39 4.14 13.63
CA GLY A 121 -13.53 5.25 14.03
C GLY A 121 -12.02 4.93 14.01
N PRO A 122 -11.18 5.95 14.23
CA PRO A 122 -9.73 5.86 14.02
C PRO A 122 -9.03 4.90 14.99
N ALA A 123 -9.59 4.70 16.20
CA ALA A 123 -9.00 3.79 17.17
C ALA A 123 -9.01 2.32 16.70
N ALA A 124 -9.98 1.93 15.87
CA ALA A 124 -10.09 0.57 15.36
C ALA A 124 -8.91 0.19 14.47
N LEU A 125 -8.36 1.14 13.71
CA LEU A 125 -7.23 0.91 12.80
C LEU A 125 -5.94 0.47 13.51
N LYS A 126 -5.79 0.75 14.81
CA LYS A 126 -4.65 0.27 15.61
C LYS A 126 -4.66 -1.24 15.84
N SER A 127 -5.80 -1.89 15.60
CA SER A 127 -5.96 -3.35 15.65
C SER A 127 -5.70 -4.02 14.30
N TRP A 128 -5.24 -3.28 13.28
CA TRP A 128 -5.06 -3.78 11.92
C TRP A 128 -3.60 -3.77 11.45
N SER A 129 -3.22 -4.81 10.70
CA SER A 129 -2.01 -4.92 9.89
C SER A 129 -2.41 -4.94 8.42
N PHE A 130 -1.96 -3.94 7.67
CA PHE A 130 -2.19 -3.82 6.23
C PHE A 130 -0.97 -4.29 5.47
N VAL A 131 -1.14 -5.29 4.63
CA VAL A 131 -0.04 -5.95 3.91
C VAL A 131 -0.28 -5.87 2.41
N GLY A 132 0.66 -5.25 1.71
CA GLY A 132 0.66 -5.18 0.24
C GLY A 132 1.85 -5.94 -0.35
N CYS A 133 1.65 -6.58 -1.50
CA CYS A 133 2.73 -7.08 -2.35
C CYS A 133 2.42 -6.74 -3.81
N ASP A 134 3.41 -6.26 -4.55
CA ASP A 134 3.30 -6.12 -6.00
C ASP A 134 4.62 -6.44 -6.69
N ILE A 135 4.56 -6.97 -7.90
CA ILE A 135 5.76 -7.24 -8.70
C ILE A 135 6.31 -5.97 -9.34
N ASP A 136 5.47 -4.95 -9.56
CA ASP A 136 5.88 -3.63 -10.05
C ASP A 136 6.33 -2.75 -8.90
N GLY A 137 7.62 -2.42 -8.90
CA GLY A 137 8.23 -1.56 -7.87
C GLY A 137 7.65 -0.14 -7.78
N ILE A 138 6.99 0.39 -8.82
CA ILE A 138 6.22 1.65 -8.73
C ILE A 138 4.96 1.42 -7.90
N CYS A 139 4.20 0.37 -8.22
CA CYS A 139 2.93 0.05 -7.55
C CYS A 139 3.11 -0.21 -6.06
N ALA A 140 4.04 -1.10 -5.69
CA ALA A 140 4.37 -1.34 -4.29
C ALA A 140 4.71 -0.04 -3.53
N ARG A 141 5.45 0.88 -4.16
CA ARG A 141 5.80 2.17 -3.55
C ARG A 141 4.65 3.16 -3.51
N MET A 142 3.76 3.15 -4.50
CA MET A 142 2.52 3.93 -4.43
C MET A 142 1.69 3.47 -3.24
N MET A 143 1.43 2.17 -3.10
CA MET A 143 0.68 1.66 -1.94
C MET A 143 1.31 2.09 -0.61
N ALA A 144 2.63 1.93 -0.46
CA ALA A 144 3.35 2.37 0.73
C ALA A 144 3.18 3.86 1.01
N ILE A 145 3.36 4.70 -0.02
CA ILE A 145 3.31 6.15 0.12
C ILE A 145 1.91 6.64 0.41
N GLN A 146 0.89 6.17 -0.30
CA GLN A 146 -0.48 6.59 -0.05
C GLN A 146 -0.91 6.25 1.36
N PHE A 147 -0.57 5.06 1.84
CA PHE A 147 -0.98 4.62 3.17
C PHE A 147 -0.31 5.46 4.27
N LEU A 148 1.01 5.66 4.19
CA LEU A 148 1.76 6.43 5.17
C LEU A 148 1.43 7.92 5.12
N ALA A 149 1.26 8.49 3.92
CA ALA A 149 0.89 9.90 3.78
C ALA A 149 -0.49 10.17 4.38
N ASN A 150 -1.47 9.28 4.17
CA ASN A 150 -2.78 9.39 4.80
C ASN A 150 -2.69 9.35 6.32
N CYS A 151 -1.88 8.45 6.88
CA CYS A 151 -1.63 8.40 8.33
C CYS A 151 -1.04 9.71 8.84
N ALA A 152 -0.05 10.26 8.13
CA ALA A 152 0.63 11.50 8.53
C ALA A 152 -0.27 12.74 8.41
N VAL A 153 -0.92 12.94 7.27
CA VAL A 153 -1.72 14.14 6.96
C VAL A 153 -2.99 14.17 7.81
N HIS A 154 -3.72 13.06 7.91
CA HIS A 154 -4.96 13.00 8.69
C HIS A 154 -4.72 12.71 10.18
N ARG A 155 -3.47 12.51 10.60
CA ARG A 155 -3.08 12.18 11.99
C ARG A 155 -3.78 10.91 12.51
N ILE A 156 -3.77 9.87 11.68
CA ILE A 156 -4.39 8.57 11.97
C ILE A 156 -3.28 7.54 12.23
N GLU A 157 -3.44 6.77 13.29
CA GLU A 157 -2.53 5.67 13.62
C GLU A 157 -3.12 4.34 13.17
N VAL A 158 -2.27 3.50 12.57
CA VAL A 158 -2.61 2.15 12.11
C VAL A 158 -1.69 1.14 12.80
N GLY A 159 -2.18 -0.06 13.09
CA GLY A 159 -1.44 -1.04 13.86
C GLY A 159 -0.11 -1.40 13.20
N GLU A 160 -0.16 -1.79 11.93
CA GLU A 160 1.00 -2.11 11.12
C GLU A 160 0.73 -1.85 9.62
N VAL A 161 1.77 -1.44 8.90
CA VAL A 161 1.81 -1.43 7.43
C VAL A 161 3.07 -2.15 6.98
N ILE A 162 2.91 -3.12 6.08
CA ILE A 162 4.02 -3.82 5.44
C ILE A 162 3.80 -3.81 3.94
N VAL A 163 4.82 -3.44 3.19
CA VAL A 163 4.75 -3.44 1.73
C VAL A 163 5.95 -4.14 1.15
N PHE A 164 5.67 -5.14 0.31
CA PHE A 164 6.66 -5.93 -0.39
C PHE A 164 6.68 -5.58 -1.88
N CYS A 165 7.87 -5.62 -2.47
CA CYS A 165 8.04 -5.65 -3.92
C CYS A 165 8.64 -6.99 -4.33
N GLY A 166 7.91 -7.77 -5.12
CA GLY A 166 8.32 -9.09 -5.60
C GLY A 166 7.15 -9.97 -6.04
N ASP A 167 7.46 -11.20 -6.44
CA ASP A 167 6.47 -12.19 -6.86
C ASP A 167 5.75 -12.79 -5.64
N SER A 168 4.45 -12.52 -5.53
CA SER A 168 3.61 -13.00 -4.42
C SER A 168 3.41 -14.52 -4.41
N LEU A 169 3.60 -15.20 -5.55
CA LEU A 169 3.48 -16.66 -5.66
C LEU A 169 4.73 -17.39 -5.15
N ARG A 170 5.87 -16.70 -5.06
CA ARG A 170 7.16 -17.31 -4.74
C ARG A 170 7.53 -17.06 -3.28
N VAL A 171 7.53 -18.12 -2.46
CA VAL A 171 8.05 -18.07 -1.08
C VAL A 171 9.54 -18.36 -0.99
N ASP A 172 10.09 -19.00 -2.02
CA ASP A 172 11.50 -19.34 -2.17
C ASP A 172 12.37 -18.15 -2.61
N GLN A 173 11.73 -17.07 -3.09
CA GLN A 173 12.40 -15.86 -3.54
C GLN A 173 12.23 -14.73 -2.52
N PRO A 174 13.31 -14.00 -2.19
CA PRO A 174 13.20 -12.86 -1.31
C PRO A 174 12.41 -11.74 -1.98
N LYS A 175 11.49 -11.13 -1.23
CA LYS A 175 10.80 -9.89 -1.62
C LYS A 175 11.51 -8.71 -1.00
N GLU A 176 11.64 -7.61 -1.75
CA GLU A 176 12.11 -6.35 -1.19
C GLU A 176 11.08 -5.85 -0.17
N ILE A 177 11.53 -5.49 1.04
CA ILE A 177 10.69 -4.77 2.01
C ILE A 177 10.77 -3.29 1.63
N VAL A 178 9.69 -2.77 1.03
CA VAL A 178 9.57 -1.36 0.67
C VAL A 178 9.36 -0.51 1.93
N VAL A 179 8.41 -0.94 2.77
CA VAL A 179 8.09 -0.33 4.06
C VAL A 179 7.73 -1.41 5.06
N HIS A 180 8.14 -1.21 6.32
CA HIS A 180 7.59 -1.88 7.49
C HIS A 180 7.49 -0.85 8.61
N ALA A 181 6.27 -0.51 9.01
CA ALA A 181 5.99 0.50 10.03
C ALA A 181 4.84 0.05 10.94
N SER A 182 4.83 0.52 12.19
CA SER A 182 3.78 0.25 13.16
C SER A 182 3.53 1.46 14.04
N ALA A 183 2.30 1.62 14.54
CA ALA A 183 2.00 2.67 15.51
C ALA A 183 2.85 2.55 16.79
N PRO A 184 3.15 3.66 17.48
CA PRO A 184 3.90 3.64 18.73
C PRO A 184 3.27 2.68 19.77
N GLY A 185 4.12 1.85 20.38
CA GLY A 185 3.70 0.89 21.42
C GLY A 185 3.12 -0.43 20.88
N ILE A 186 2.86 -0.55 19.58
CA ILE A 186 2.44 -1.82 18.96
C ILE A 186 3.68 -2.69 18.68
N LYS A 187 3.70 -3.89 19.23
CA LYS A 187 4.76 -4.87 18.97
C LYS A 187 4.37 -5.75 17.79
N VAL A 188 5.20 -5.75 16.75
CA VAL A 188 4.99 -6.53 15.54
C VAL A 188 6.17 -7.45 15.26
N ALA A 189 5.91 -8.55 14.56
CA ALA A 189 6.98 -9.44 14.10
C ALA A 189 7.80 -8.76 12.99
N PRO A 190 9.03 -9.21 12.71
CA PRO A 190 9.80 -8.73 11.57
C PRO A 190 9.08 -8.95 10.24
N ALA A 191 9.19 -8.01 9.29
CA ALA A 191 8.61 -8.16 7.94
C ALA A 191 9.07 -9.42 7.19
N ASN A 192 10.30 -9.87 7.42
CA ASN A 192 10.86 -11.08 6.80
C ASN A 192 10.52 -12.39 7.53
N ALA A 193 9.61 -12.38 8.52
CA ALA A 193 9.19 -13.61 9.18
C ALA A 193 8.60 -14.61 8.16
N PRO A 194 8.99 -15.91 8.16
CA PRO A 194 8.59 -16.87 7.12
C PRO A 194 7.07 -16.94 6.89
N TYR A 195 6.28 -16.91 7.97
CA TYR A 195 4.82 -16.97 7.89
C TYR A 195 4.20 -15.80 7.10
N ARG A 196 4.87 -14.63 7.03
CA ARG A 196 4.39 -13.48 6.25
C ARG A 196 4.54 -13.73 4.75
N GLN A 197 5.57 -14.45 4.33
CA GLN A 197 5.75 -14.86 2.93
C GLN A 197 4.69 -15.88 2.53
N GLU A 198 4.41 -16.85 3.41
CA GLU A 198 3.34 -17.83 3.19
C GLU A 198 1.97 -17.17 3.15
N MET A 199 1.70 -16.21 4.05
CA MET A 199 0.46 -15.43 4.06
C MET A 199 0.23 -14.69 2.74
N VAL A 200 1.24 -13.99 2.20
CA VAL A 200 1.13 -13.30 0.90
C VAL A 200 0.86 -14.30 -0.23
N ARG A 201 1.53 -15.46 -0.25
CA ARG A 201 1.26 -16.51 -1.24
C ARG A 201 -0.14 -17.10 -1.11
N ASN A 202 -0.59 -17.38 0.11
CA ASN A 202 -1.91 -17.95 0.36
C ASN A 202 -3.01 -16.96 -0.05
N ALA A 203 -2.80 -15.65 0.19
CA ALA A 203 -3.69 -14.60 -0.31
C ALA A 203 -3.76 -14.63 -1.85
N ALA A 204 -2.61 -14.73 -2.54
CA ALA A 204 -2.56 -14.82 -4.01
C ALA A 204 -3.35 -16.03 -4.54
N GLN A 205 -3.13 -17.20 -3.94
CA GLN A 205 -3.83 -18.43 -4.32
C GLN A 205 -5.34 -18.34 -4.07
N SER A 206 -5.75 -17.75 -2.94
CA SER A 206 -7.17 -17.56 -2.62
C SER A 206 -7.89 -16.60 -3.57
N ALA A 207 -7.15 -15.65 -4.16
CA ALA A 207 -7.64 -14.75 -5.21
C ALA A 207 -7.63 -15.39 -6.61
N GLY A 208 -7.34 -16.69 -6.72
CA GLY A 208 -7.29 -17.41 -8.00
C GLY A 208 -6.01 -17.19 -8.80
N VAL A 209 -4.99 -16.54 -8.23
CA VAL A 209 -3.69 -16.38 -8.87
C VAL A 209 -2.91 -17.69 -8.70
N VAL A 210 -2.69 -18.39 -9.81
CA VAL A 210 -1.93 -19.65 -9.86
C VAL A 210 -0.69 -19.49 -10.71
N SER A 211 0.40 -20.15 -10.34
CA SER A 211 1.55 -20.29 -11.23
C SER A 211 1.25 -21.41 -12.23
N GLU A 212 1.39 -21.14 -13.53
CA GLU A 212 1.26 -22.17 -14.58
C GLU A 212 2.36 -23.24 -14.52
N ASN A 213 3.38 -23.07 -13.67
CA ASN A 213 4.54 -23.96 -13.55
C ASN A 213 4.82 -24.44 -12.10
N ALA A 214 3.77 -24.60 -11.28
CA ALA A 214 3.89 -25.21 -9.95
C ALA A 214 3.98 -26.75 -10.01
#